data_AF-A0AAW5YZ65-F1
#
_entry.id   AF-A0AAW5YZ65-F1
#
_cell.length_a   1.000
_cell.length_b   1.000
_cell.length_c   1.000
_cell.angle_alpha   90.00
_cell.angle_beta   90.00
_cell.angle_gamma   90.00
#
_symmetry.space_group_name_H-M   'P 1'
#
loop_
_entity.id
_entity.type
_entity.pdbx_description
1 polymer ?
#
loop_
_entity_poly.entity_id
_entity_poly.type
_entity_poly.pdbx_seq_one_letter_code
_entity_poly.pdbx_strand_id
1 'polypeptide(L)'
;RETLCQALAYSVQSGDWYSLLAALNHEQAPARLHWLATLLMDALKRHYGAAQVTNVDVPGLVVELANHLSPSRLQAILGDVCHIREQLMSVTGINREL
;
A
#
# COMPACT_ATOMS: atom_id res chain seq x y z
N ARG A 1 10.84 3.83 -5.09
CA ARG A 1 10.44 2.96 -3.95
C ARG A 1 10.63 3.73 -2.65
N GLU A 2 11.81 4.31 -2.41
CA GLU A 2 12.12 5.14 -1.24
C GLU A 2 11.11 6.26 -0.98
N THR A 3 10.75 7.06 -1.99
CA THR A 3 9.74 8.13 -1.85
C THR A 3 8.39 7.59 -1.35
N LEU A 4 8.02 6.37 -1.75
CA LEU A 4 6.77 5.75 -1.34
C LEU A 4 6.87 5.19 0.08
N CYS A 5 8.01 4.59 0.47
CA CYS A 5 8.27 4.23 1.87
C CYS A 5 8.19 5.45 2.79
N GLN A 6 8.81 6.56 2.40
CA GLN A 6 8.85 7.80 3.18
C GLN A 6 7.45 8.40 3.33
N ALA A 7 6.72 8.51 2.22
CA ALA A 7 5.34 9.00 2.22
C ALA A 7 4.44 8.08 3.05
N LEU A 8 4.61 6.76 2.95
CA LEU A 8 3.79 5.80 3.69
C LEU A 8 4.08 5.82 5.18
N ALA A 9 5.36 5.89 5.58
CA ALA A 9 5.74 6.04 6.99
C ALA A 9 5.15 7.33 7.58
N TYR A 10 5.20 8.43 6.82
CA TYR A 10 4.61 9.70 7.21
C TYR A 10 3.07 9.61 7.29
N SER A 11 2.40 9.02 6.29
CA SER A 11 0.95 8.82 6.27
C SER A 11 0.46 7.94 7.42
N VAL A 12 1.21 6.90 7.79
CA VAL A 12 0.86 6.03 8.92
C VAL A 12 1.01 6.78 10.25
N GLN A 13 2.07 7.58 10.42
CA GLN A 13 2.27 8.39 11.63
C GLN A 13 1.30 9.56 11.76
N SER A 14 1.10 10.31 10.68
CA SER A 14 0.25 11.51 10.66
C SER A 14 -1.23 11.18 10.43
N GLY A 15 -1.56 9.96 10.01
CA GLY A 15 -2.90 9.55 9.61
C GLY A 15 -3.35 10.11 8.26
N ASP A 16 -2.49 10.84 7.56
CA ASP A 16 -2.79 11.49 6.29
C ASP A 16 -2.43 10.59 5.10
N TRP A 17 -3.41 9.78 4.67
CA TRP A 17 -3.30 8.91 3.51
C TRP A 17 -3.37 9.66 2.17
N TYR A 18 -3.82 10.93 2.17
CA TYR A 18 -3.91 11.72 0.94
C TYR A 18 -2.53 12.12 0.43
N SER A 19 -1.59 12.37 1.33
CA SER A 19 -0.17 12.56 1.00
C SER A 19 0.45 11.37 0.24
N LEU A 20 -0.08 10.15 0.44
CA LEU A 20 0.34 8.96 -0.31
C LEU A 20 -0.08 9.03 -1.80
N LEU A 21 -1.14 9.77 -2.12
CA LEU A 21 -1.65 9.90 -3.49
C LEU A 21 -0.61 10.52 -4.41
N ALA A 22 0.12 11.54 -3.95
CA ALA A 22 1.21 12.14 -4.72
C ALA A 22 2.34 11.13 -5.03
N ALA A 23 2.62 10.20 -4.10
CA ALA A 23 3.60 9.14 -4.33
C ALA A 23 3.07 8.03 -5.25
N LEU A 24 1.75 7.81 -5.31
CA LEU A 24 1.09 6.81 -6.15
C LEU A 24 0.73 7.31 -7.55
N ASN A 25 0.46 8.61 -7.71
CA ASN A 25 0.04 9.26 -8.95
C ASN A 25 1.23 9.48 -9.90
N HIS A 26 1.75 8.38 -10.45
CA HIS A 26 2.82 8.39 -11.43
C HIS A 26 2.47 7.44 -12.58
N GLU A 27 3.16 7.55 -13.72
CA GLU A 27 2.97 6.64 -14.87
C GLU A 27 2.96 5.15 -14.50
N GLN A 28 3.76 4.73 -13.51
CA GLN A 28 3.81 3.36 -13.00
C GLN A 28 2.89 3.12 -11.79
N ALA A 29 1.76 3.81 -11.69
CA ALA A 29 0.77 3.63 -10.62
C ALA A 29 0.37 2.16 -10.39
N PRO A 30 0.11 1.33 -11.42
CA PRO A 30 -0.25 -0.08 -11.20
C PRO A 30 0.85 -0.91 -10.53
N ALA A 31 2.11 -0.62 -10.83
CA ALA A 31 3.26 -1.28 -10.21
C ALA A 31 3.46 -0.83 -8.76
N ARG A 32 3.24 0.48 -8.48
CA ARG A 32 3.30 1.03 -7.12
C ARG A 32 2.16 0.52 -6.24
N LEU A 33 0.95 0.44 -6.77
CA LEU A 33 -0.21 -0.16 -6.09
C LEU A 33 0.01 -1.65 -5.83
N HIS A 34 0.60 -2.38 -6.77
CA HIS A 34 0.97 -3.78 -6.53
C HIS A 34 1.97 -3.92 -5.38
N TRP A 35 2.97 -3.03 -5.31
CA TRP A 35 3.92 -3.03 -4.21
C TRP A 35 3.28 -2.64 -2.87
N LEU A 36 2.34 -1.69 -2.87
CA LEU A 36 1.53 -1.38 -1.69
C LEU A 36 0.69 -2.59 -1.23
N ALA A 37 0.08 -3.31 -2.17
CA ALA A 37 -0.70 -4.50 -1.89
C ALA A 37 0.14 -5.62 -1.26
N THR A 38 1.38 -5.85 -1.73
CA THR A 38 2.27 -6.84 -1.12
C THR A 38 2.70 -6.44 0.30
N LEU A 39 2.92 -5.15 0.57
CA LEU A 39 3.19 -4.65 1.93
C LEU A 39 2.01 -4.86 2.89
N LEU A 40 0.79 -4.53 2.46
CA LEU A 40 -0.43 -4.73 3.24
C LEU A 40 -0.65 -6.23 3.51
N MET A 41 -0.40 -7.07 2.51
CA MET A 41 -0.47 -8.52 2.65
C MET A 41 0.57 -9.04 3.65
N ASP A 42 1.79 -8.49 3.67
CA ASP A 42 2.83 -8.87 4.63
C ASP A 42 2.49 -8.41 6.06
N ALA A 43 1.90 -7.23 6.23
CA ALA A 43 1.40 -6.76 7.53
C ALA A 43 0.28 -7.67 8.04
N LEU A 44 -0.64 -8.08 7.15
CA LEU A 44 -1.72 -9.01 7.46
C LEU A 44 -1.16 -10.41 7.81
N LYS A 45 -0.22 -10.95 7.03
CA LYS A 45 0.49 -12.20 7.33
C LYS A 45 1.12 -12.17 8.72
N ARG A 46 1.70 -11.02 9.11
CA ARG A 46 2.29 -10.84 10.44
C ARG A 46 1.24 -10.89 11.55
N HIS A 47 0.05 -10.31 11.36
CA HIS A 47 -1.06 -10.45 12.31
C HIS A 47 -1.49 -11.90 12.53
N TYR A 48 -1.48 -12.71 11.47
CA TYR A 48 -1.80 -14.14 11.55
C TYR A 48 -0.62 -15.01 12.01
N GLY A 49 0.53 -14.42 12.37
CA GLY A 49 1.70 -15.15 12.87
C GLY A 49 2.51 -15.88 11.78
N ALA A 50 2.35 -15.51 10.51
CA ALA A 50 3.17 -16.09 9.44
C ALA A 50 4.59 -15.50 9.46
N ALA A 51 5.60 -16.37 9.46
CA ALA A 51 7.02 -15.96 9.48
C ALA A 51 7.53 -15.46 8.11
N GLN A 52 6.80 -15.76 7.02
CA GLN A 52 7.20 -15.36 5.67
C GLN A 52 6.64 -13.99 5.31
N VAL A 53 7.52 -13.00 5.26
CA VAL A 53 7.26 -11.67 4.67
C VAL A 53 7.92 -11.57 3.30
N THR A 54 7.20 -11.04 2.33
CA THR A 54 7.66 -10.86 0.95
C THR A 54 8.60 -9.65 0.84
N ASN A 55 8.31 -8.59 1.60
CA ASN A 55 9.08 -7.36 1.69
C ASN A 55 10.07 -7.42 2.86
N VAL A 56 11.13 -8.22 2.70
CA VAL A 56 12.22 -8.33 3.69
C VAL A 56 13.05 -7.04 3.78
N ASP A 57 13.01 -6.20 2.74
CA ASP A 57 13.79 -4.96 2.65
C ASP A 57 13.27 -3.84 3.57
N VAL A 58 12.00 -3.89 3.99
CA VAL A 58 11.35 -2.83 4.80
C VAL A 58 10.55 -3.39 5.97
N PRO A 59 11.17 -4.17 6.87
CA PRO A 59 10.46 -4.84 7.96
C PRO A 59 9.87 -3.84 8.96
N GLY A 60 10.49 -2.67 9.15
CA GLY A 60 9.99 -1.61 10.02
C GLY A 60 8.63 -1.05 9.57
N LEU A 61 8.46 -0.84 8.26
CA LEU A 61 7.20 -0.32 7.71
C LEU A 61 6.05 -1.32 7.86
N VAL A 62 6.35 -2.62 7.70
CA VAL A 62 5.38 -3.70 7.89
C VAL A 62 4.93 -3.78 9.35
N VAL A 63 5.83 -3.58 10.31
CA VAL A 63 5.51 -3.52 11.74
C VAL A 63 4.62 -2.33 12.05
N GLU A 64 4.99 -1.14 11.59
CA GLU A 64 4.21 0.08 11.81
C GLU A 64 2.79 -0.05 11.26
N LEU A 65 2.64 -0.58 10.04
CA LEU A 65 1.33 -0.89 9.45
C LEU A 65 0.51 -1.86 10.31
N ALA A 66 1.13 -2.95 10.76
CA ALA A 66 0.44 -3.93 11.61
C ALA A 66 0.09 -3.38 13.02
N ASN A 67 0.87 -2.45 13.54
CA ASN A 67 0.59 -1.81 14.82
C ASN A 67 -0.50 -0.73 14.71
N HIS A 68 -0.52 0.03 13.62
CA HIS A 68 -1.44 1.15 13.43
C HIS A 68 -2.79 0.75 12.81
N LEU A 69 -2.85 -0.34 12.05
CA LEU A 69 -4.07 -0.78 11.36
C LEU A 69 -4.55 -2.14 11.85
N SER A 70 -5.85 -2.26 12.10
CA SER A 70 -6.47 -3.54 12.41
C SER A 70 -6.47 -4.47 11.18
N PRO A 71 -6.43 -5.81 11.37
CA PRO A 71 -6.40 -6.76 10.26
C PRO A 71 -7.60 -6.66 9.32
N SER A 72 -8.79 -6.32 9.83
CA SER A 72 -9.98 -6.06 9.01
C SER A 72 -9.82 -4.85 8.09
N ARG A 73 -9.17 -3.78 8.58
CA ARG A 73 -8.87 -2.59 7.77
C ARG A 73 -7.79 -2.89 6.73
N LEU A 74 -6.74 -3.60 7.11
CA LEU A 74 -5.70 -4.03 6.17
C LEU A 74 -6.29 -4.86 5.01
N GLN A 75 -7.21 -5.78 5.31
CA GLN A 75 -7.87 -6.59 4.30
C GLN A 75 -8.79 -5.76 3.39
N ALA A 76 -9.56 -4.82 3.95
CA ALA A 76 -10.41 -3.93 3.18
C ALA A 76 -9.58 -3.06 2.22
N ILE A 77 -8.53 -2.40 2.73
CA ILE A 77 -7.63 -1.57 1.93
C ILE A 77 -6.93 -2.40 0.85
N LEU A 78 -6.49 -3.62 1.17
CA LEU A 78 -5.88 -4.53 0.19
C LEU A 78 -6.86 -4.84 -0.96
N GLY A 79 -8.12 -5.11 -0.64
CA GLY A 79 -9.18 -5.33 -1.62
C GLY A 79 -9.37 -4.12 -2.54
N ASP A 80 -9.51 -2.93 -1.96
CA ASP A 80 -9.66 -1.68 -2.71
C ASP A 80 -8.44 -1.39 -3.60
N VAL A 81 -7.22 -1.57 -3.09
CA VAL A 81 -5.98 -1.35 -3.85
C VAL A 81 -5.88 -2.30 -5.05
N CYS A 82 -6.24 -3.58 -4.87
CA CYS A 82 -6.29 -4.53 -5.98
C CYS A 82 -7.36 -4.16 -7.01
N HIS A 83 -8.54 -3.76 -6.55
CA HIS A 83 -9.63 -3.33 -7.41
C HIS A 83 -9.27 -2.08 -8.23
N ILE A 84 -8.71 -1.05 -7.57
CA ILE A 84 -8.25 0.18 -8.21
C ILE A 84 -7.12 -0.12 -9.22
N ARG A 85 -6.20 -1.02 -8.87
CA ARG A 85 -5.15 -1.46 -9.80
C ARG A 85 -5.74 -2.10 -11.05
N GLU A 86 -6.69 -3.01 -10.90
CA GLU A 86 -7.38 -3.64 -12.02
C GLU A 86 -8.14 -2.62 -12.87
N GLN A 87 -8.83 -1.66 -12.23
CA GLN A 87 -9.49 -0.57 -12.94
C GLN A 87 -8.51 0.31 -13.72
N LEU A 88 -7.36 0.66 -13.13
CA LEU A 88 -6.31 1.44 -13.81
C LEU A 88 -5.65 0.68 -14.97
N MET A 89 -5.55 -0.64 -14.88
CA MET A 89 -4.99 -1.48 -15.95
C MET A 89 -6.01 -1.78 -17.05
N SER A 90 -7.28 -1.94 -16.69
CA SER A 90 -8.40 -2.23 -17.61
C SER A 90 -8.88 -0.99 -18.34
N VAL A 91 -8.92 0.15 -17.65
CA VAL A 91 -9.33 1.44 -18.20
C VAL A 91 -8.10 2.31 -18.40
N THR A 92 -7.35 2.03 -19.48
CA THR A 92 -6.21 2.81 -20.00
C THR A 92 -6.64 4.19 -20.53
N GLY A 93 -7.38 4.95 -19.72
CA GLY A 93 -7.94 6.26 -20.07
C GLY A 93 -8.73 6.95 -18.96
N ILE A 94 -8.84 6.41 -17.74
CA ILE A 94 -9.40 7.19 -16.62
C ILE A 94 -8.41 8.30 -16.26
N ASN A 95 -8.80 9.53 -16.64
CA ASN A 95 -8.23 10.82 -16.27
C ASN A 95 -7.21 10.76 -15.12
N ARG A 96 -5.93 10.87 -15.47
CA ARG A 96 -4.88 11.25 -14.52
C ARG A 96 -4.87 12.76 -14.22
N GLU A 97 -5.72 13.54 -14.89
CA GLU A 97 -5.78 15.00 -14.84
C GLU A 97 -7.22 15.52 -14.73
N LEU A 98 -7.92 15.22 -13.63
CA LEU A 98 -9.09 16.05 -13.24
C LEU A 98 -8.78 16.79 -11.94
#